data_AF-A0A1V4W224-F1
#
_entry.id   AF-A0A1V4W224-F1
#
_cell.length_a   1.000
_cell.length_b   1.000
_cell.length_c   1.000
_cell.angle_alpha   90.00
_cell.angle_beta   90.00
_cell.angle_gamma   90.00
#
_symmetry.space_group_name_H-M   'P 1'
#
loop_
_entity.id
_entity.type
_entity.pdbx_description
1 polymer ?
#
loop_
_entity_poly.entity_id
_entity_poly.type
_entity_poly.pdbx_seq_one_letter_code
_entity_poly.pdbx_strand_id
1 'polypeptide(L)' 'MKRVKQKKKEPTLAPGSKGILEKSASKEEIKKGEFTKVTNLSFDEADPS' A
#
# COMPACT_ATOMS: atom_id res chain seq x y z
N MET A 1 20.53 -35.97 2.29
CA MET A 1 20.69 -34.51 2.50
C MET A 1 19.37 -33.80 2.15
N LYS A 2 18.72 -33.18 3.13
CA LYS A 2 17.38 -32.56 2.98
C LYS A 2 17.52 -31.22 2.26
N ARG A 3 16.98 -31.09 1.04
CA ARG A 3 17.02 -29.82 0.28
C ARG A 3 16.05 -28.82 0.92
N VAL A 4 16.60 -27.83 1.63
CA VAL A 4 15.82 -26.74 2.21
C VAL A 4 15.35 -25.86 1.06
N LYS A 5 14.05 -25.87 0.75
CA LYS A 5 13.46 -24.97 -0.23
C LYS A 5 13.63 -23.54 0.28
N GLN A 6 14.57 -22.78 -0.28
CA GLN A 6 14.68 -21.35 -0.02
C GLN A 6 13.37 -20.70 -0.47
N LYS A 7 12.61 -20.11 0.47
CA LYS A 7 11.47 -19.26 0.12
C LYS A 7 12.00 -18.11 -0.72
N LYS A 8 11.54 -17.99 -1.95
CA LYS A 8 11.85 -16.82 -2.79
C LYS A 8 11.37 -15.58 -2.04
N LYS A 9 12.28 -14.67 -1.71
CA LYS A 9 11.90 -13.36 -1.17
C LYS A 9 11.26 -12.60 -2.31
N GLU A 10 9.94 -12.41 -2.24
CA GLU A 10 9.25 -11.55 -3.17
C GLU A 10 9.68 -10.09 -2.92
N PRO A 11 9.87 -9.30 -3.99
CA PRO A 11 10.16 -7.89 -3.82
C PRO A 11 9.03 -7.22 -3.05
N THR A 12 9.39 -6.51 -1.99
CA THR A 12 8.46 -5.64 -1.26
C THR A 12 8.46 -4.26 -1.89
N LEU A 13 7.42 -3.48 -1.61
CA LEU A 13 7.22 -2.16 -2.18
C LEU A 13 8.29 -1.19 -1.67
N ALA A 14 8.87 -0.43 -2.59
CA ALA A 14 9.90 0.55 -2.25
C ALA A 14 9.32 1.71 -1.41
N PRO A 15 10.10 2.29 -0.49
CA PRO A 15 9.71 3.52 0.20
C PRO A 15 9.35 4.62 -0.82
N GLY A 16 8.21 5.30 -0.62
CA GLY A 16 7.73 6.33 -1.54
C GLY A 16 7.02 5.81 -2.80
N SER A 17 6.86 4.50 -2.97
CA SER A 17 6.01 3.95 -4.04
C SER A 17 4.54 4.36 -3.80
N LYS A 18 4.04 5.25 -4.66
CA LYS A 18 2.64 5.71 -4.65
C LYS A 18 1.75 4.65 -5.31
N GLY A 19 0.58 4.39 -4.74
CA GLY A 19 -0.45 3.54 -5.37
C GLY A 19 -1.01 2.41 -4.50
N ILE A 20 -0.35 2.02 -3.40
CA ILE A 20 -0.95 1.04 -2.46
C ILE A 20 -1.96 1.72 -1.53
N LEU A 21 -1.60 2.91 -1.04
CA LEU A 21 -2.45 3.71 -0.16
C LEU A 21 -3.70 4.25 -0.88
N GLU A 22 -3.66 4.32 -2.22
CA GLU A 22 -4.78 4.70 -3.07
C GLU A 22 -5.76 3.54 -3.32
N LYS A 23 -5.37 2.29 -3.00
CA LYS A 23 -6.26 1.14 -3.17
C LYS A 23 -7.37 1.19 -2.13
N SER A 24 -8.60 1.19 -2.61
CA SER A 24 -9.77 1.03 -1.76
C SER A 24 -9.86 -0.40 -1.24
N ALA A 25 -10.23 -0.55 0.04
CA ALA A 25 -10.52 -1.86 0.61
C ALA A 25 -11.81 -2.45 0.02
N SER A 26 -11.82 -3.76 -0.22
CA SER A 26 -13.02 -4.48 -0.62
C SER A 26 -14.03 -4.58 0.51
N LYS A 27 -15.29 -4.90 0.19
CA LYS A 27 -16.37 -5.06 1.19
C LYS A 27 -16.04 -6.14 2.23
N GLU A 28 -15.34 -7.19 1.83
CA GLU A 28 -14.96 -8.29 2.71
C GLU A 28 -13.84 -7.88 3.67
N GLU A 29 -12.84 -7.15 3.18
CA GLU A 29 -11.76 -6.59 4.00
C GLU A 29 -12.30 -5.60 5.05
N ILE A 30 -13.24 -4.73 4.64
CA ILE A 30 -13.91 -3.80 5.56
C ILE A 30 -14.66 -4.58 6.65
N LYS A 31 -15.40 -5.63 6.28
CA LYS A 31 -16.16 -6.46 7.23
C LYS A 31 -15.25 -7.19 8.23
N LYS A 32 -14.06 -7.62 7.78
CA LYS A 32 -13.05 -8.26 8.63
C LYS A 32 -12.21 -7.28 9.46
N GLY A 33 -12.29 -5.98 9.15
CA GLY A 33 -11.44 -4.95 9.76
C GLY A 33 -10.02 -4.90 9.20
N GLU A 34 -9.77 -5.54 8.06
CA GLU A 34 -8.46 -5.61 7.38
C GLU A 34 -8.24 -4.38 6.48
N PHE A 35 -8.43 -3.18 7.02
CA PHE A 35 -8.24 -1.93 6.29
C PHE A 35 -7.59 -0.87 7.19
N THR A 36 -6.97 0.13 6.57
CA THR A 36 -6.42 1.30 7.26
C THR A 36 -7.04 2.55 6.68
N LYS A 37 -7.48 3.47 7.54
CA LYS A 37 -7.99 4.77 7.10
C LYS A 37 -6.82 5.68 6.72
N VAL A 38 -6.75 6.06 5.45
CA VAL A 38 -5.73 6.97 4.93
C VAL A 38 -6.38 8.32 4.62
N THR A 39 -5.69 9.40 4.98
CA THR A 39 -6.06 10.77 4.59
C THR A 39 -4.94 11.32 3.73
N ASN A 40 -5.24 11.62 2.47
CA ASN A 40 -4.28 12.21 1.54
C ASN A 40 -4.44 13.74 1.57
N LEU A 41 -3.34 14.46 1.78
CA LEU A 41 -3.31 15.92 1.73
C LEU A 41 -2.60 16.33 0.45
N SER A 42 -3.25 17.14 -0.37
CA SER A 42 -2.68 17.75 -1.56
C SER A 42 -2.60 19.26 -1.36
N PHE A 43 -1.42 19.83 -1.56
CA PHE A 43 -1.25 21.29 -1.65
C PHE A 43 -1.61 21.72 -3.07
N ASP A 44 -2.48 22.73 -3.17
CA ASP A 44 -2.79 23.40 -4.43
C ASP A 44 -1.91 24.66 -4.51
N GLU A 45 -0.67 24.49 -4.96
CA GLU A 45 0.32 25.58 -5.08
C GLU A 45 0.08 26.43 -6.35
N ALA A 46 -1.17 26.74 -6.65
CA ALA A 46 -1.52 27.78 -7.60
C ALA A 46 -1.47 29.13 -6.87
N ASP A 47 -0.27 29.70 -6.71
CA ASP A 47 -0.10 31.10 -6.31
C ASP A 47 -0.44 31.99 -7.53
N PRO A 48 -1.55 32.76 -7.55
CA PRO A 48 -1.81 33.67 -8.65
C PRO A 48 -0.98 34.94 -8.48
N SER A 49 0.08 35.02 -9.30
CA SER A 49 0.84 36.20 -9.80
C SER A 49 1.20 37.35 -8.86
#